data_AF-F9WAJ3-F1
#
_entry.id   AF-F9WAJ3-F1
#
_cell.length_a   1.000
_cell.length_b   1.000
_cell.length_c   1.000
_cell.angle_alpha   90.00
_cell.angle_beta   90.00
_cell.angle_gamma   90.00
#
_symmetry.space_group_name_H-M   'P 1'
#
loop_
_entity.id
_entity.type
_entity.pdbx_description
1 polymer ?
#
loop_
_entity_poly.entity_id
_entity_poly.type
_entity_poly.pdbx_seq_one_letter_code
_entity_poly.pdbx_strand_id
1 'polypeptide(L)'
;MGVLDATSGEQPRLWSEAQAKVISDSWDPWEGDVVPGVEGKLVMAVLSSQKGWPYRFFDEEEIQMEKMDTLTGYNAACDAYIRKEDVRAWYFAKENINRWRMIFGYFCQFLLIGTSGIGKSSSTGSLLLYQLLRYPLEDLEVVAYFVDAGAYIFHREERRVVYHVEQAVALKEVNEMVSKDVKGYIIFDISGSSVNIEHLPYDWSIVLISSPKTSKFHEFTTQRYHPLPIYTNCYEDAELKAALVWERHWQLTKGQIKKENVNIANDWEVLKERIDMVGPLPRYVLADKATYEKRVTEVDGAMRSMRDDLGYYMDVFDNQSEWRKDDTTHKLMKLVYCQVKDKFECRNRVTSIYVQAELVKKTARGTP
;
A
#
# COMPACT_ATOMS: atom_id res chain seq x y z
N MET A 1 10.91 20.56 5.62
CA MET A 1 11.09 19.30 4.86
C MET A 1 12.55 19.18 4.51
N GLY A 2 13.19 18.08 4.88
CA GLY A 2 14.54 17.75 4.43
C GLY A 2 14.46 16.85 3.20
N VAL A 3 15.28 17.12 2.19
CA VAL A 3 15.48 16.21 1.05
C VAL A 3 16.81 15.51 1.27
N LEU A 4 16.80 14.17 1.35
CA LEU A 4 18.01 13.37 1.44
C LEU A 4 18.31 12.80 0.06
N ASP A 5 19.52 13.04 -0.43
CA ASP A 5 19.96 12.50 -1.72
C ASP A 5 20.36 11.03 -1.55
N ALA A 6 19.64 10.11 -2.21
CA ALA A 6 19.82 8.67 -2.07
C ALA A 6 20.97 8.11 -2.95
N THR A 7 21.96 8.93 -3.26
CA THR A 7 23.08 8.61 -4.17
C THR A 7 24.19 7.80 -3.50
N SER A 8 24.27 7.74 -2.16
CA SER A 8 25.42 7.22 -1.42
C SER A 8 25.42 5.72 -1.08
N GLY A 9 24.45 4.92 -1.56
CA GLY A 9 24.35 3.50 -1.16
C GLY A 9 23.98 3.28 0.32
N GLU A 10 23.93 4.34 1.12
CA GLU A 10 23.33 4.30 2.46
C GLU A 10 21.80 4.24 2.35
N GLN A 11 21.18 3.37 3.15
CA GLN A 11 19.73 3.32 3.24
C GLN A 11 19.19 4.64 3.83
N PRO A 12 18.03 5.14 3.34
CA PRO A 12 17.45 6.37 3.87
C PRO A 12 17.18 6.23 5.38
N ARG A 13 17.46 7.29 6.14
CA ARG A 13 17.18 7.36 7.59
C ARG A 13 15.67 7.47 7.80
N LEU A 14 14.99 6.33 7.83
CA LEU A 14 13.57 6.18 8.15
C LEU A 14 13.42 5.71 9.61
N TRP A 15 12.20 5.35 10.00
CA TRP A 15 11.94 4.69 11.29
C TRP A 15 12.84 3.47 11.47
N SER A 16 13.44 3.33 12.66
CA SER A 16 14.12 2.10 13.07
C SER A 16 13.14 0.92 13.16
N GLU A 17 13.65 -0.31 13.20
CA GLU A 17 12.82 -1.51 13.35
C GLU A 17 11.94 -1.45 14.62
N ALA A 18 12.53 -1.03 15.74
CA ALA A 18 11.82 -0.86 16.99
C ALA A 18 10.69 0.18 16.85
N GLN A 19 10.95 1.30 16.19
CA GLN A 19 9.92 2.32 15.96
C GLN A 19 8.83 1.81 15.03
N ALA A 20 9.20 1.21 13.89
CA ALA A 20 8.26 0.76 12.87
C ALA A 20 7.32 -0.36 13.37
N LYS A 21 7.79 -1.22 14.27
CA LYS A 21 6.98 -2.31 14.86
C LYS A 21 6.10 -1.87 16.03
N VAL A 22 6.18 -0.61 16.50
CA VAL A 22 5.27 -0.08 17.53
C VAL A 22 3.88 0.17 16.95
N ILE A 23 2.87 -0.44 17.58
CA ILE A 23 1.46 -0.11 17.34
C ILE A 23 1.08 1.07 18.22
N SER A 24 0.49 2.10 17.61
CA SER A 24 -0.10 3.18 18.38
C SER A 24 -1.49 2.77 18.87
N ASP A 25 -1.63 2.61 20.18
CA ASP A 25 -2.93 2.43 20.85
C ASP A 25 -3.47 3.78 21.39
N SER A 26 -2.88 4.92 21.00
CA SER A 26 -3.27 6.23 21.52
C SER A 26 -4.55 6.75 20.87
N TRP A 27 -5.45 7.27 21.70
CA TRP A 27 -6.60 8.07 21.26
C TRP A 27 -6.19 9.44 20.71
N ASP A 28 -4.98 9.89 21.04
CA ASP A 28 -4.45 11.17 20.60
C ASP A 28 -4.04 11.13 19.12
N PRO A 29 -4.30 12.21 18.35
CA PRO A 29 -3.82 12.33 16.98
C PRO A 29 -2.30 12.20 16.91
N TRP A 30 -1.82 11.24 16.13
CA TRP A 30 -0.38 11.07 15.90
C TRP A 30 0.17 12.21 15.02
N GLU A 31 1.30 12.80 15.44
CA GLU A 31 1.92 13.96 14.77
C GLU A 31 3.32 13.64 14.20
N GLY A 32 3.68 12.37 14.08
CA GLY A 32 5.01 11.95 13.66
C GLY A 32 5.92 11.51 14.80
N ASP A 33 7.00 10.84 14.43
CA ASP A 33 7.99 10.29 15.36
C ASP A 33 9.31 11.05 15.27
N VAL A 34 10.02 11.20 16.40
CA VAL A 34 11.40 11.70 16.37
C VAL A 34 12.29 10.57 15.85
N VAL A 35 12.89 10.76 14.68
CA VAL A 35 13.76 9.78 14.03
C VAL A 35 15.21 10.27 14.06
N PRO A 36 16.17 9.45 14.53
CA PRO A 36 17.59 9.84 14.57
C PRO A 36 18.11 10.33 13.21
N GLY A 37 18.66 11.53 13.19
CA GLY A 37 19.20 12.14 11.97
C GLY A 37 18.16 12.75 11.02
N VAL A 38 16.89 12.84 11.44
CA VAL A 38 15.84 13.61 10.78
C VAL A 38 15.52 14.83 11.64
N GLU A 39 15.47 16.01 11.03
CA GLU A 39 15.07 17.23 11.73
C GLU A 39 13.55 17.25 11.98
N GLY A 40 13.15 17.44 13.23
CA GLY A 40 11.73 17.46 13.63
C GLY A 40 11.12 16.06 13.77
N LYS A 41 9.78 16.00 13.66
CA LYS A 41 9.02 14.73 13.67
C LYS A 41 8.83 14.24 12.23
N LEU A 42 9.19 12.98 11.97
CA LEU A 42 8.93 12.30 10.71
C LEU A 42 7.51 11.74 10.70
N VAL A 43 6.70 12.20 9.75
CA VAL A 43 5.33 11.73 9.51
C VAL A 43 5.29 10.83 8.27
N MET A 44 6.00 11.22 7.21
CA MET A 44 5.99 10.53 5.93
C MET A 44 7.30 10.84 5.21
N ALA A 45 7.81 9.88 4.45
CA ALA A 45 8.91 10.08 3.51
C ALA A 45 8.40 9.91 2.07
N VAL A 46 9.13 10.45 1.09
CA VAL A 46 8.79 10.28 -0.33
C VAL A 46 9.97 9.67 -1.05
N LEU A 47 9.76 8.56 -1.75
CA LEU A 47 10.72 8.01 -2.70
C LEU A 47 10.33 8.48 -4.10
N SER A 48 11.17 9.32 -4.69
CA SER A 48 10.97 9.84 -6.03
C SER A 48 11.81 9.08 -7.06
N SER A 49 11.20 8.77 -8.20
CA SER A 49 11.84 8.11 -9.35
C SER A 49 11.56 8.92 -10.61
N GLN A 50 12.61 9.24 -11.38
CA GLN A 50 12.47 9.97 -12.65
C GLN A 50 11.61 9.19 -13.65
N LYS A 51 11.75 7.87 -13.68
CA LYS A 51 10.97 6.98 -14.54
C LYS A 51 9.64 6.55 -13.93
N GLY A 52 9.28 7.03 -12.74
CA GLY A 52 8.11 6.57 -12.02
C GLY A 52 8.28 5.22 -11.32
N TRP A 53 7.16 4.57 -11.02
CA TRP A 53 7.08 3.32 -10.27
C TRP A 53 6.18 2.30 -10.98
N PRO A 54 6.54 1.00 -10.98
CA PRO A 54 5.82 -0.06 -11.72
C PRO A 54 4.29 -0.10 -11.58
N TYR A 55 3.72 0.26 -10.43
CA TYR A 55 2.26 0.22 -10.23
C TYR A 55 1.50 1.38 -10.88
N ARG A 56 2.14 2.54 -11.06
CA ARG A 56 1.49 3.72 -11.63
C ARG A 56 1.86 3.82 -13.12
N PHE A 57 3.03 4.36 -13.38
CA PHE A 57 3.62 4.53 -14.70
C PHE A 57 5.12 4.34 -14.54
N PHE A 58 5.71 3.55 -15.44
CA PHE A 58 7.15 3.28 -15.43
C PHE A 58 7.80 3.66 -16.76
N ASP A 59 7.37 4.79 -17.31
CA ASP A 59 7.85 5.37 -18.55
C ASP A 59 7.82 6.91 -18.45
N GLU A 60 8.94 7.56 -18.78
CA GLU A 60 9.09 9.00 -18.62
C GLU A 60 8.21 9.79 -19.61
N GLU A 61 8.04 9.30 -20.83
CA GLU A 61 7.25 9.96 -21.86
C GLU A 61 5.75 9.90 -21.51
N GLU A 62 5.28 8.74 -21.04
CA GLU A 62 3.90 8.58 -20.55
C GLU A 62 3.61 9.50 -19.36
N ILE A 63 4.54 9.60 -18.41
CA ILE A 63 4.40 10.46 -17.22
C ILE A 63 4.26 11.95 -17.61
N GLN A 64 4.96 12.41 -18.64
CA GLN A 64 4.87 13.81 -19.09
C GLN A 64 3.58 14.09 -19.88
N MET A 65 3.04 13.09 -20.57
CA MET A 65 1.82 13.22 -21.38
C MET A 65 0.54 13.09 -20.55
N GLU A 66 0.56 12.29 -19.49
CA GLU A 66 -0.61 12.12 -18.63
C GLU A 66 -0.81 13.30 -17.67
N LYS A 67 -1.95 13.97 -17.83
CA LYS A 67 -2.52 14.76 -16.74
C LYS A 67 -3.13 13.79 -15.73
N MET A 68 -2.42 13.52 -14.65
CA MET A 68 -3.00 12.84 -13.50
C MET A 68 -4.00 13.78 -12.81
N ASP A 69 -5.26 13.38 -12.86
CA ASP A 69 -6.39 14.03 -12.22
C ASP A 69 -6.33 13.76 -10.69
N THR A 70 -5.57 14.59 -9.97
CA THR A 70 -5.45 14.58 -8.50
C THR A 70 -6.10 15.80 -7.87
N LEU A 71 -6.33 15.76 -6.54
CA LEU A 71 -6.92 16.86 -5.77
C LEU A 71 -6.17 18.19 -6.00
N THR A 72 -4.84 18.12 -6.05
CA THR A 72 -3.98 19.31 -6.22
C THR A 72 -3.64 19.58 -7.68
N GLY A 73 -3.86 18.63 -8.59
CA GLY A 73 -3.35 18.63 -9.96
C GLY A 73 -1.85 18.31 -10.05
N TYR A 74 -1.26 17.80 -8.96
CA TYR A 74 0.13 17.35 -8.92
C TYR A 74 0.27 15.97 -9.55
N ASN A 75 1.26 15.81 -10.44
CA ASN A 75 1.60 14.50 -10.98
C ASN A 75 2.50 13.74 -10.00
N ALA A 76 1.86 12.87 -9.20
CA ALA A 76 2.53 12.00 -8.25
C ALA A 76 3.03 10.67 -8.85
N ALA A 77 3.03 10.48 -10.17
CA ALA A 77 3.49 9.22 -10.78
C ALA A 77 4.95 8.89 -10.41
N CYS A 78 5.78 9.92 -10.23
CA CYS A 78 7.17 9.80 -9.79
C CYS A 78 7.33 9.50 -8.29
N ASP A 79 6.29 9.70 -7.47
CA ASP A 79 6.41 9.74 -6.01
C ASP A 79 5.71 8.55 -5.35
N ALA A 80 6.46 7.83 -4.52
CA ALA A 80 5.94 6.81 -3.60
C ALA A 80 5.94 7.36 -2.17
N TYR A 81 4.75 7.48 -1.58
CA TYR A 81 4.53 8.02 -0.23
C TYR A 81 4.78 6.96 0.86
N ILE A 82 5.96 6.98 1.44
CA ILE A 82 6.46 5.97 2.38
C ILE A 82 6.05 6.33 3.82
N ARG A 83 5.26 5.44 4.40
CA ARG A 83 4.78 5.51 5.78
C ARG A 83 5.57 4.61 6.71
N LYS A 84 5.34 4.80 8.01
CA LYS A 84 5.82 3.89 9.05
C LYS A 84 5.35 2.45 8.82
N GLU A 85 4.10 2.29 8.36
CA GLU A 85 3.52 1.00 7.98
C GLU A 85 4.29 0.28 6.87
N ASP A 86 4.74 1.04 5.86
CA ASP A 86 5.47 0.49 4.72
C ASP A 86 6.87 0.04 5.16
N VAL A 87 7.52 0.83 6.02
CA VAL A 87 8.82 0.49 6.61
C VAL A 87 8.72 -0.74 7.52
N ARG A 88 7.62 -0.89 8.26
CA ARG A 88 7.36 -2.11 9.04
C ARG A 88 7.27 -3.34 8.15
N ALA A 89 6.55 -3.27 7.02
CA ALA A 89 6.47 -4.36 6.06
C ALA A 89 7.85 -4.72 5.49
N TRP A 90 8.70 -3.71 5.21
CA TRP A 90 10.09 -3.93 4.82
C TRP A 90 10.88 -4.66 5.90
N TYR A 91 10.78 -4.27 7.17
CA TYR A 91 11.51 -4.98 8.24
C TYR A 91 11.09 -6.43 8.39
N PHE A 92 9.80 -6.75 8.23
CA PHE A 92 9.37 -8.14 8.15
C PHE A 92 9.96 -8.85 6.93
N ALA A 93 9.89 -8.25 5.73
CA ALA A 93 10.50 -8.86 4.54
C ALA A 93 12.01 -9.11 4.74
N LYS A 94 12.74 -8.13 5.28
CA LYS A 94 14.17 -8.19 5.58
C LYS A 94 14.53 -9.28 6.60
N GLU A 95 13.84 -9.32 7.74
CA GLU A 95 14.05 -10.33 8.78
C GLU A 95 13.91 -11.73 8.18
N ASN A 96 12.92 -11.90 7.31
CA ASN A 96 12.68 -13.19 6.70
C ASN A 96 13.68 -13.56 5.61
N ILE A 97 14.08 -12.61 4.75
CA ILE A 97 15.15 -12.85 3.78
C ILE A 97 16.41 -13.36 4.51
N ASN A 98 16.74 -12.79 5.67
CA ASN A 98 17.90 -13.19 6.46
C ASN A 98 17.68 -14.53 7.20
N ARG A 99 16.53 -14.72 7.86
CA ARG A 99 16.25 -15.87 8.75
C ARG A 99 16.08 -17.18 8.00
N TRP A 100 15.42 -17.16 6.85
CA TRP A 100 15.10 -18.39 6.12
C TRP A 100 16.28 -18.96 5.35
N ARG A 101 17.19 -18.08 4.89
CA ARG A 101 18.53 -18.47 4.44
C ARG A 101 19.28 -19.31 5.46
N MET A 102 19.16 -18.97 6.75
CA MET A 102 19.93 -19.64 7.82
C MET A 102 19.34 -20.98 8.25
N ILE A 103 18.02 -21.15 8.23
CA ILE A 103 17.38 -22.29 8.91
C ILE A 103 17.03 -23.43 7.94
N PHE A 104 16.53 -23.11 6.73
CA PHE A 104 15.83 -24.10 5.93
C PHE A 104 16.34 -24.26 4.50
N GLY A 105 17.16 -23.33 3.98
CA GLY A 105 17.54 -23.34 2.57
C GLY A 105 16.35 -23.18 1.60
N TYR A 106 15.17 -22.81 2.10
CA TYR A 106 13.94 -22.60 1.34
C TYR A 106 13.48 -21.14 1.38
N PHE A 107 12.70 -20.78 0.36
CA PHE A 107 12.23 -19.42 0.09
C PHE A 107 10.97 -19.07 0.85
N CYS A 108 10.87 -17.81 1.23
CA CYS A 108 9.83 -17.35 2.15
C CYS A 108 8.78 -16.50 1.44
N GLN A 109 7.53 -16.61 1.92
CA GLN A 109 6.37 -16.04 1.25
C GLN A 109 5.61 -15.13 2.21
N PHE A 110 5.59 -13.85 1.89
CA PHE A 110 4.88 -12.80 2.63
C PHE A 110 3.59 -12.50 1.95
N LEU A 111 2.59 -12.23 2.78
CA LEU A 111 1.35 -11.69 2.29
C LEU A 111 1.07 -10.37 2.97
N LEU A 112 1.20 -9.29 2.21
CA LEU A 112 0.82 -7.95 2.63
C LEU A 112 -0.67 -7.74 2.36
N ILE A 113 -1.47 -7.71 3.43
CA ILE A 113 -2.91 -7.54 3.39
C ILE A 113 -3.26 -6.14 3.88
N GLY A 114 -4.12 -5.43 3.16
CA GLY A 114 -4.67 -4.17 3.66
C GLY A 114 -5.83 -3.68 2.82
N THR A 115 -6.53 -2.69 3.35
CA THR A 115 -7.71 -2.09 2.73
C THR A 115 -7.47 -1.70 1.26
N SER A 116 -8.45 -1.92 0.39
CA SER A 116 -8.36 -1.49 -1.02
C SER A 116 -8.26 0.04 -1.09
N GLY A 117 -7.43 0.57 -1.98
CA GLY A 117 -7.26 2.03 -2.14
C GLY A 117 -6.25 2.69 -1.20
N ILE A 118 -5.60 1.93 -0.32
CA ILE A 118 -4.57 2.44 0.58
C ILE A 118 -3.20 2.67 -0.11
N GLY A 119 -3.00 2.15 -1.32
CA GLY A 119 -1.72 2.31 -2.03
C GLY A 119 -0.61 1.35 -1.60
N LYS A 120 -0.95 0.11 -1.22
CA LYS A 120 0.04 -0.95 -0.93
C LYS A 120 1.05 -1.14 -2.06
N SER A 121 0.57 -1.21 -3.30
CA SER A 121 1.41 -1.42 -4.47
C SER A 121 2.23 -0.17 -4.81
N SER A 122 1.60 1.00 -4.80
CA SER A 122 2.27 2.28 -5.10
C SER A 122 3.26 2.73 -4.02
N SER A 123 3.06 2.34 -2.76
CA SER A 123 3.95 2.69 -1.65
C SER A 123 4.79 1.49 -1.21
N THR A 124 4.19 0.52 -0.50
CA THR A 124 4.94 -0.62 0.04
C THR A 124 5.66 -1.40 -1.05
N GLY A 125 5.01 -1.66 -2.19
CA GLY A 125 5.63 -2.33 -3.34
C GLY A 125 6.83 -1.56 -3.89
N SER A 126 6.70 -0.24 -4.05
CA SER A 126 7.79 0.65 -4.45
C SER A 126 8.94 0.67 -3.44
N LEU A 127 8.64 0.72 -2.14
CA LEU A 127 9.65 0.63 -1.07
C LEU A 127 10.36 -0.71 -1.10
N LEU A 128 9.63 -1.82 -1.20
CA LEU A 128 10.19 -3.17 -1.30
C LEU A 128 11.12 -3.27 -2.51
N LEU A 129 10.68 -2.79 -3.67
CA LEU A 129 11.52 -2.76 -4.87
C LEU A 129 12.80 -1.95 -4.63
N TYR A 130 12.65 -0.71 -4.15
CA TYR A 130 13.79 0.16 -3.84
C TYR A 130 14.79 -0.50 -2.88
N GLN A 131 14.28 -1.11 -1.82
CA GLN A 131 15.07 -1.78 -0.80
C GLN A 131 15.74 -3.03 -1.35
N LEU A 132 15.04 -3.90 -2.09
CA LEU A 132 15.60 -5.13 -2.65
C LEU A 132 16.69 -4.85 -3.68
N LEU A 133 16.56 -3.79 -4.48
CA LEU A 133 17.59 -3.42 -5.46
C LEU A 133 18.88 -2.94 -4.78
N ARG A 134 18.80 -2.30 -3.61
CA ARG A 134 19.93 -1.63 -2.94
C ARG A 134 20.47 -2.34 -1.70
N TYR A 135 19.65 -3.13 -1.03
CA TYR A 135 20.05 -3.87 0.17
C TYR A 135 21.14 -4.90 -0.22
N PRO A 136 22.27 -4.97 0.51
CA PRO A 136 23.39 -5.84 0.16
C PRO A 136 23.04 -7.31 0.40
N LEU A 137 22.31 -7.87 -0.57
CA LEU A 137 22.01 -9.29 -0.70
C LEU A 137 22.92 -9.83 -1.79
N GLU A 138 24.06 -10.42 -1.40
CA GLU A 138 25.12 -10.86 -2.32
C GLU A 138 24.57 -11.78 -3.41
N ASP A 139 23.80 -12.81 -3.05
CA ASP A 139 23.25 -13.72 -4.07
C ASP A 139 21.97 -13.24 -4.75
N LEU A 140 21.34 -12.11 -4.40
CA LEU A 140 20.10 -11.71 -5.08
C LEU A 140 20.45 -11.06 -6.43
N GLU A 141 20.05 -11.67 -7.54
CA GLU A 141 20.39 -11.21 -8.89
C GLU A 141 19.24 -10.43 -9.54
N VAL A 142 17.99 -10.89 -9.32
CA VAL A 142 16.82 -10.40 -10.05
C VAL A 142 15.66 -10.06 -9.11
N VAL A 143 14.94 -8.96 -9.38
CA VAL A 143 13.66 -8.64 -8.73
C VAL A 143 12.58 -8.55 -9.81
N ALA A 144 11.55 -9.38 -9.73
CA ALA A 144 10.39 -9.31 -10.62
C ALA A 144 9.21 -8.64 -9.90
N TYR A 145 8.60 -7.63 -10.52
CA TYR A 145 7.41 -6.95 -10.01
C TYR A 145 6.24 -7.14 -10.98
N PHE A 146 5.29 -7.98 -10.60
CA PHE A 146 4.02 -8.20 -11.29
C PHE A 146 2.95 -7.21 -10.82
N VAL A 147 2.32 -6.52 -11.76
CA VAL A 147 1.26 -5.52 -11.56
C VAL A 147 0.15 -5.74 -12.58
N ASP A 148 -1.02 -5.10 -12.43
CA ASP A 148 -2.16 -5.31 -13.32
C ASP A 148 -1.83 -5.13 -14.82
N ALA A 149 -0.95 -4.16 -15.14
CA ALA A 149 -0.53 -3.86 -16.50
C ALA A 149 0.45 -4.86 -17.13
N GLY A 150 1.10 -5.71 -16.34
CA GLY A 150 2.16 -6.60 -16.82
C GLY A 150 3.17 -6.98 -15.73
N ALA A 151 4.44 -7.10 -16.10
CA ALA A 151 5.52 -7.37 -15.14
C ALA A 151 6.84 -6.71 -15.54
N TYR A 152 7.58 -6.26 -14.54
CA TYR A 152 8.91 -5.67 -14.69
C TYR A 152 9.95 -6.57 -14.06
N ILE A 153 10.98 -6.96 -14.81
CA ILE A 153 12.10 -7.79 -14.35
C ILE A 153 13.34 -6.91 -14.26
N PHE A 154 13.82 -6.70 -13.03
CA PHE A 154 14.98 -5.86 -12.73
C PHE A 154 16.21 -6.72 -12.50
N HIS A 155 17.22 -6.58 -13.36
CA HIS A 155 18.53 -7.21 -13.23
C HIS A 155 19.45 -6.28 -12.44
N ARG A 156 19.91 -6.73 -11.27
CA ARG A 156 20.66 -5.88 -10.33
C ARG A 156 22.06 -5.55 -10.84
N GLU A 157 22.80 -6.55 -11.30
CA GLU A 157 24.17 -6.38 -11.80
C GLU A 157 24.20 -5.56 -13.10
N GLU A 158 23.35 -5.89 -14.05
CA GLU A 158 23.23 -5.17 -15.33
C GLU A 158 22.61 -3.78 -15.19
N ARG A 159 22.01 -3.48 -14.04
CA ARG A 159 21.21 -2.27 -13.78
C ARG A 159 20.16 -2.03 -14.88
N ARG A 160 19.53 -3.11 -15.33
CA ARG A 160 18.61 -3.17 -16.45
C ARG A 160 17.22 -3.59 -15.99
N VAL A 161 16.19 -3.13 -16.71
CA VAL A 161 14.80 -3.53 -16.50
C VAL A 161 14.18 -3.99 -17.81
N VAL A 162 13.42 -5.09 -17.76
CA VAL A 162 12.60 -5.61 -18.87
C VAL A 162 11.15 -5.49 -18.49
N TYR A 163 10.33 -4.99 -19.41
CA TYR A 163 8.88 -4.95 -19.23
C TYR A 163 8.21 -5.97 -20.15
N HIS A 164 7.28 -6.74 -19.58
CA HIS A 164 6.38 -7.62 -20.32
C HIS A 164 4.95 -7.17 -20.08
N VAL A 165 4.24 -6.84 -21.16
CA VAL A 165 2.81 -6.54 -21.13
C VAL A 165 2.01 -7.75 -20.64
N GLU A 166 2.39 -8.95 -21.06
CA GLU A 166 1.76 -10.19 -20.62
C GLU A 166 2.50 -10.80 -19.44
N GLN A 167 1.84 -10.84 -18.27
CA GLN A 167 2.38 -11.48 -17.07
C GLN A 167 2.77 -12.95 -17.30
N ALA A 168 2.08 -13.69 -18.18
CA ALA A 168 2.39 -15.08 -18.48
C ALA A 168 3.76 -15.24 -19.15
N VAL A 169 4.15 -14.28 -20.00
CA VAL A 169 5.47 -14.26 -20.66
C VAL A 169 6.57 -14.00 -19.64
N ALA A 170 6.38 -13.00 -18.77
CA ALA A 170 7.32 -12.73 -17.69
C ALA A 170 7.48 -13.92 -16.74
N LEU A 171 6.38 -14.61 -16.41
CA LEU A 171 6.41 -15.78 -15.55
C LEU A 171 7.19 -16.93 -16.17
N LYS A 172 7.05 -17.14 -17.49
CA LYS A 172 7.87 -18.11 -18.22
C LYS A 172 9.36 -17.77 -18.12
N GLU A 173 9.72 -16.50 -18.32
CA GLU A 173 11.11 -16.04 -18.20
C GLU A 173 11.66 -16.24 -16.78
N VAL A 174 10.89 -15.90 -15.75
CA VAL A 174 11.25 -16.15 -14.35
C VAL A 174 11.50 -17.65 -14.09
N ASN A 175 10.65 -18.54 -14.60
CA ASN A 175 10.85 -19.98 -14.47
C ASN A 175 12.09 -20.49 -15.23
N GLU A 176 12.39 -19.90 -16.39
CA GLU A 176 13.64 -20.18 -17.11
C GLU A 176 14.88 -19.72 -16.33
N MET A 177 14.82 -18.56 -15.67
CA MET A 177 15.88 -18.07 -14.78
C MET A 177 16.08 -19.01 -13.59
N VAL A 178 15.00 -19.45 -12.94
CA VAL A 178 15.03 -20.44 -11.85
C VAL A 178 15.72 -21.73 -12.29
N SER A 179 15.40 -22.25 -13.48
CA SER A 179 16.05 -23.47 -14.00
C SER A 179 17.55 -23.33 -14.28
N LYS A 180 18.04 -22.09 -14.37
CA LYS A 180 19.47 -21.74 -14.51
C LYS A 180 20.11 -21.37 -13.17
N ASP A 181 19.41 -21.63 -12.06
CA ASP A 181 19.82 -21.33 -10.68
C ASP A 181 19.96 -19.83 -10.34
N VAL A 182 19.39 -18.95 -11.19
CA VAL A 182 19.36 -17.50 -10.91
C VAL A 182 18.50 -17.24 -9.68
N LYS A 183 19.04 -16.50 -8.72
CA LYS A 183 18.33 -16.17 -7.48
C LYS A 183 17.57 -14.87 -7.64
N GLY A 184 16.28 -14.91 -7.32
CA GLY A 184 15.44 -13.73 -7.43
C GLY A 184 14.38 -13.58 -6.35
N TYR A 185 13.69 -12.46 -6.44
CA TYR A 185 12.61 -12.06 -5.54
C TYR A 185 11.41 -11.59 -6.35
N ILE A 186 10.20 -12.00 -5.97
CA ILE A 186 8.96 -11.59 -6.63
C ILE A 186 8.18 -10.65 -5.71
N ILE A 187 7.81 -9.48 -6.23
CA ILE A 187 6.74 -8.65 -5.70
C ILE A 187 5.54 -8.86 -6.61
N PHE A 188 4.41 -9.28 -6.06
CA PHE A 188 3.26 -9.66 -6.85
C PHE A 188 2.00 -8.97 -6.35
N ASP A 189 1.50 -8.00 -7.11
CA ASP A 189 0.24 -7.33 -6.84
C ASP A 189 -0.94 -8.09 -7.44
N ILE A 190 -1.79 -8.63 -6.57
CA ILE A 190 -2.94 -9.43 -7.00
C ILE A 190 -4.05 -8.50 -7.52
N SER A 191 -4.30 -8.59 -8.81
CA SER A 191 -5.37 -7.92 -9.53
C SER A 191 -6.43 -8.90 -10.06
N GLY A 192 -7.43 -8.42 -10.80
CA GLY A 192 -8.48 -9.26 -11.37
C GLY A 192 -7.96 -10.25 -12.41
N SER A 193 -7.06 -9.79 -13.28
CA SER A 193 -6.51 -10.46 -14.46
C SER A 193 -5.17 -11.17 -14.23
N SER A 194 -4.68 -11.22 -12.99
CA SER A 194 -3.35 -11.76 -12.72
C SER A 194 -3.20 -13.22 -13.13
N VAL A 195 -1.96 -13.59 -13.50
CA VAL A 195 -1.59 -14.99 -13.71
C VAL A 195 -1.87 -15.84 -12.48
N ASN A 196 -2.08 -17.14 -12.72
CA ASN A 196 -2.34 -18.07 -11.65
C ASN A 196 -1.14 -18.15 -10.69
N ILE A 197 -1.38 -17.87 -9.42
CA ILE A 197 -0.35 -17.78 -8.37
C ILE A 197 0.30 -19.16 -8.13
N GLU A 198 -0.41 -20.25 -8.47
CA GLU A 198 0.08 -21.64 -8.41
C GLU A 198 1.32 -21.85 -9.30
N HIS A 199 1.45 -21.08 -10.38
CA HIS A 199 2.56 -21.20 -11.33
C HIS A 199 3.78 -20.37 -10.94
N LEU A 200 3.73 -19.61 -9.84
CA LEU A 200 4.91 -18.91 -9.33
C LEU A 200 5.97 -19.92 -8.87
N PRO A 201 7.27 -19.65 -9.06
CA PRO A 201 8.31 -20.56 -8.62
C PRO A 201 8.31 -20.75 -7.10
N TYR A 202 8.78 -21.92 -6.67
CA TYR A 202 9.04 -22.20 -5.25
C TYR A 202 10.45 -21.77 -4.84
N ASP A 203 11.35 -21.64 -5.82
CA ASP A 203 12.76 -21.30 -5.64
C ASP A 203 13.03 -19.80 -5.51
N TRP A 204 12.02 -18.93 -5.58
CA TRP A 204 12.18 -17.49 -5.34
C TRP A 204 11.33 -17.07 -4.15
N SER A 205 11.81 -16.09 -3.39
CA SER A 205 11.01 -15.48 -2.31
C SER A 205 9.93 -14.57 -2.90
N ILE A 206 8.77 -14.50 -2.27
CA ILE A 206 7.59 -13.81 -2.83
C ILE A 206 6.96 -12.90 -1.77
N VAL A 207 6.69 -11.65 -2.12
CA VAL A 207 5.71 -10.81 -1.41
C VAL A 207 4.47 -10.70 -2.29
N LEU A 208 3.37 -11.27 -1.83
CA LEU A 208 2.07 -11.01 -2.39
C LEU A 208 1.44 -9.78 -1.74
N ILE A 209 0.97 -8.87 -2.57
CA ILE A 209 0.20 -7.71 -2.15
C ILE A 209 -1.26 -8.00 -2.49
N SER A 210 -2.12 -7.96 -1.47
CA SER A 210 -3.54 -8.32 -1.66
C SER A 210 -4.48 -7.43 -0.86
N SER A 211 -5.68 -7.25 -1.41
CA SER A 211 -6.82 -6.81 -0.60
C SER A 211 -7.35 -7.98 0.24
N PRO A 212 -8.18 -7.75 1.26
CA PRO A 212 -8.68 -8.81 2.17
C PRO A 212 -9.72 -9.75 1.52
N LYS A 213 -9.65 -9.95 0.19
CA LYS A 213 -10.59 -10.78 -0.57
C LYS A 213 -10.22 -12.27 -0.42
N THR A 214 -11.19 -13.02 0.09
CA THR A 214 -11.04 -14.36 0.67
C THR A 214 -10.67 -15.46 -0.33
N SER A 215 -11.12 -15.39 -1.60
CA SER A 215 -10.95 -16.52 -2.53
C SER A 215 -9.51 -16.72 -3.01
N LYS A 216 -8.86 -15.67 -3.53
CA LYS A 216 -7.47 -15.76 -3.99
C LYS A 216 -6.48 -15.96 -2.83
N PHE A 217 -6.85 -15.49 -1.64
CA PHE A 217 -6.09 -15.70 -0.40
C PHE A 217 -6.07 -17.17 0.01
N HIS A 218 -7.24 -17.79 0.15
CA HIS A 218 -7.35 -19.20 0.57
C HIS A 218 -6.64 -20.15 -0.38
N GLU A 219 -6.72 -19.91 -1.69
CA GLU A 219 -5.99 -20.68 -2.70
C GLU A 219 -4.47 -20.63 -2.43
N PHE A 220 -3.92 -19.43 -2.20
CA PHE A 220 -2.51 -19.27 -1.93
C PHE A 220 -2.06 -19.90 -0.61
N THR A 221 -2.80 -19.68 0.48
CA THR A 221 -2.45 -20.22 1.81
C THR A 221 -2.57 -21.74 1.89
N THR A 222 -3.42 -22.35 1.06
CA THR A 222 -3.59 -23.82 1.02
C THR A 222 -2.42 -24.51 0.32
N GLN A 223 -1.81 -23.86 -0.67
CA GLN A 223 -0.77 -24.47 -1.51
C GLN A 223 0.64 -24.22 -1.02
N ARG A 224 0.83 -23.17 -0.21
CA ARG A 224 2.14 -22.72 0.21
C ARG A 224 2.29 -22.92 1.71
N TYR A 225 3.46 -23.40 2.13
CA TYR A 225 3.76 -23.63 3.53
C TYR A 225 3.80 -22.31 4.31
N HIS A 226 2.75 -22.06 5.10
CA HIS A 226 2.72 -21.05 6.17
C HIS A 226 3.13 -19.63 5.72
N PRO A 227 2.44 -19.00 4.74
CA PRO A 227 2.73 -17.61 4.42
C PRO A 227 2.50 -16.72 5.65
N LEU A 228 3.41 -15.79 5.90
CA LEU A 228 3.32 -14.88 7.04
C LEU A 228 2.44 -13.69 6.67
N PRO A 229 1.23 -13.54 7.24
CA PRO A 229 0.37 -12.40 6.94
C PRO A 229 0.90 -11.14 7.65
N ILE A 230 1.06 -10.07 6.89
CA ILE A 230 1.38 -8.73 7.36
C ILE A 230 0.20 -7.84 7.02
N TYR A 231 -0.60 -7.51 8.02
CA TYR A 231 -1.71 -6.58 7.87
C TYR A 231 -1.20 -5.15 7.93
N THR A 232 -1.61 -4.26 7.02
CA THR A 232 -1.29 -2.83 7.05
C THR A 232 -2.52 -1.98 7.33
N ASN A 233 -2.37 -1.02 8.24
CA ASN A 233 -3.40 -0.04 8.60
C ASN A 233 -3.52 1.04 7.52
N CYS A 234 -4.73 1.62 7.41
CA CYS A 234 -5.04 2.80 6.59
C CYS A 234 -4.15 4.01 6.93
N TYR A 235 -4.24 5.06 6.11
CA TYR A 235 -3.49 6.29 6.39
C TYR A 235 -4.01 6.95 7.67
N GLU A 236 -3.10 7.62 8.37
CA GLU A 236 -3.45 8.61 9.39
C GLU A 236 -3.66 9.98 8.73
N ASP A 237 -4.48 10.83 9.35
CA ASP A 237 -4.76 12.20 8.89
C ASP A 237 -3.48 13.01 8.69
N ALA A 238 -2.50 12.85 9.59
CA ALA A 238 -1.20 13.51 9.49
C ALA A 238 -0.42 13.08 8.23
N GLU A 239 -0.52 11.81 7.82
CA GLU A 239 0.14 11.29 6.62
C GLU A 239 -0.49 11.88 5.35
N LEU A 240 -1.82 11.93 5.29
CA LEU A 240 -2.54 12.55 4.16
C LEU A 240 -2.27 14.05 4.08
N LYS A 241 -2.21 14.73 5.22
CA LYS A 241 -1.79 16.13 5.30
C LYS A 241 -0.36 16.33 4.83
N ALA A 242 0.56 15.43 5.18
CA ALA A 242 1.94 15.48 4.72
C ALA A 242 2.03 15.31 3.20
N ALA A 243 1.27 14.38 2.62
CA ALA A 243 1.16 14.23 1.16
C ALA A 243 0.66 15.52 0.50
N LEU A 244 -0.42 16.11 1.01
CA LEU A 244 -0.94 17.38 0.48
C LEU A 244 0.11 18.51 0.50
N VAL A 245 0.84 18.64 1.61
CA VAL A 245 1.91 19.66 1.75
C VAL A 245 3.05 19.38 0.77
N TRP A 246 3.43 18.12 0.58
CA TRP A 246 4.46 17.72 -0.38
C TRP A 246 4.07 18.11 -1.82
N GLU A 247 2.85 17.75 -2.24
CA GLU A 247 2.34 18.04 -3.58
C GLU A 247 2.35 19.55 -3.86
N ARG A 248 1.79 20.35 -2.95
CA ARG A 248 1.77 21.82 -3.07
C ARG A 248 3.16 22.44 -3.07
N HIS A 249 4.06 21.93 -2.23
CA HIS A 249 5.45 22.38 -2.21
C HIS A 249 6.14 22.16 -3.56
N TRP A 250 6.01 20.98 -4.16
CA TRP A 250 6.69 20.69 -5.41
C TRP A 250 6.06 21.41 -6.61
N GLN A 251 4.73 21.63 -6.60
CA GLN A 251 4.09 22.51 -7.58
C GLN A 251 4.64 23.96 -7.52
N LEU A 252 4.89 24.48 -6.32
CA LEU A 252 5.52 25.80 -6.13
C LEU A 252 6.97 25.81 -6.61
N THR A 253 7.76 24.81 -6.22
CA THR A 253 9.18 24.69 -6.61
C THR A 253 9.35 24.55 -8.12
N LYS A 254 8.41 23.87 -8.80
CA LYS A 254 8.37 23.73 -10.26
C LYS A 254 7.75 24.93 -10.99
N GLY A 255 7.29 25.96 -10.27
CA GLY A 255 6.63 27.13 -10.86
C GLY A 255 5.27 26.84 -11.52
N GLN A 256 4.66 25.69 -11.23
CA GLN A 256 3.35 25.30 -11.77
C GLN A 256 2.21 26.12 -11.16
N ILE A 257 2.39 26.57 -9.92
CA ILE A 257 1.45 27.45 -9.21
C ILE A 257 2.22 28.58 -8.54
N LYS A 258 1.52 29.69 -8.27
CA LYS A 258 2.06 30.82 -7.50
C LYS A 258 1.75 30.65 -6.02
N LYS A 259 2.61 31.17 -5.14
CA LYS A 259 2.43 31.15 -3.69
C LYS A 259 1.09 31.74 -3.24
N GLU A 260 0.63 32.80 -3.91
CA GLU A 260 -0.66 33.46 -3.65
C GLU A 260 -1.89 32.56 -3.91
N ASN A 261 -1.74 31.52 -4.74
CA ASN A 261 -2.81 30.58 -5.09
C ASN A 261 -2.78 29.31 -4.21
N VAL A 262 -1.85 29.20 -3.26
CA VAL A 262 -1.76 28.05 -2.36
C VAL A 262 -2.36 28.41 -1.02
N ASN A 263 -3.44 27.72 -0.65
CA ASN A 263 -4.03 27.79 0.67
C ASN A 263 -4.11 26.39 1.28
N ILE A 264 -3.05 25.99 1.98
CA ILE A 264 -2.94 24.68 2.64
C ILE A 264 -4.07 24.46 3.65
N ALA A 265 -4.55 25.51 4.32
CA ALA A 265 -5.65 25.38 5.27
C ALA A 265 -6.95 24.99 4.55
N ASN A 266 -7.30 25.69 3.47
CA ASN A 266 -8.48 25.34 2.67
C ASN A 266 -8.35 23.97 2.01
N ASP A 267 -7.18 23.66 1.43
CA ASP A 267 -6.94 22.35 0.84
C ASP A 267 -7.07 21.22 1.88
N TRP A 268 -6.61 21.47 3.12
CA TRP A 268 -6.73 20.54 4.23
C TRP A 268 -8.18 20.36 4.67
N GLU A 269 -8.99 21.42 4.75
CA GLU A 269 -10.42 21.30 5.06
C GLU A 269 -11.14 20.45 4.01
N VAL A 270 -10.89 20.68 2.72
CA VAL A 270 -11.44 19.84 1.64
C VAL A 270 -10.99 18.39 1.78
N LEU A 271 -9.70 18.15 2.04
CA LEU A 271 -9.18 16.80 2.21
C LEU A 271 -9.81 16.09 3.42
N LYS A 272 -10.01 16.81 4.52
CA LYS A 272 -10.66 16.30 5.74
C LYS A 272 -12.10 15.92 5.50
N GLU A 273 -12.88 16.76 4.81
CA GLU A 273 -14.26 16.41 4.41
C GLU A 273 -14.30 15.11 3.59
N ARG A 274 -13.34 14.92 2.69
CA ARG A 274 -13.23 13.68 1.90
C ARG A 274 -12.91 12.47 2.79
N ILE A 275 -12.00 12.61 3.75
CA ILE A 275 -11.66 11.57 4.73
C ILE A 275 -12.90 11.20 5.57
N ASP A 276 -13.65 12.19 6.04
CA ASP A 276 -14.86 11.97 6.85
C ASP A 276 -15.96 11.24 6.08
N MET A 277 -16.03 11.45 4.75
CA MET A 277 -17.00 10.80 3.87
C MET A 277 -16.59 9.38 3.46
N VAL A 278 -15.38 9.18 2.92
CA VAL A 278 -14.98 7.90 2.29
C VAL A 278 -13.82 7.19 2.99
N GLY A 279 -13.33 7.74 4.10
CA GLY A 279 -12.25 7.20 4.92
C GLY A 279 -10.86 7.62 4.45
N PRO A 280 -9.81 7.30 5.22
CA PRO A 280 -8.44 7.68 4.92
C PRO A 280 -7.81 6.77 3.86
N LEU A 281 -8.35 6.87 2.65
CA LEU A 281 -7.97 6.08 1.48
C LEU A 281 -7.40 7.01 0.40
N PRO A 282 -6.06 7.13 0.28
CA PRO A 282 -5.41 8.08 -0.63
C PRO A 282 -5.92 7.99 -2.07
N ARG A 283 -6.26 6.79 -2.56
CA ARG A 283 -6.84 6.59 -3.91
C ARG A 283 -8.07 7.46 -4.17
N TYR A 284 -8.87 7.78 -3.15
CA TYR A 284 -10.11 8.52 -3.31
C TYR A 284 -10.02 9.94 -2.78
N VAL A 285 -9.36 10.14 -1.64
CA VAL A 285 -9.30 11.46 -1.00
C VAL A 285 -8.34 12.41 -1.71
N LEU A 286 -7.25 11.89 -2.28
CA LEU A 286 -6.27 12.67 -3.07
C LEU A 286 -6.55 12.65 -4.58
N ALA A 287 -7.59 11.95 -5.04
CA ALA A 287 -7.95 11.93 -6.46
C ALA A 287 -8.67 13.22 -6.89
N ASP A 288 -8.93 13.36 -8.18
CA ASP A 288 -9.83 14.39 -8.68
C ASP A 288 -11.25 14.29 -8.11
N LYS A 289 -12.03 15.33 -8.42
CA LYS A 289 -13.41 15.46 -7.96
C LYS A 289 -14.31 14.34 -8.49
N ALA A 290 -14.22 13.95 -9.77
CA ALA A 290 -15.08 12.94 -10.35
C ALA A 290 -14.81 11.55 -9.76
N THR A 291 -13.54 11.18 -9.57
CA THR A 291 -13.15 9.93 -8.91
C THR A 291 -13.64 9.89 -7.46
N TYR A 292 -13.51 11.01 -6.72
CA TYR A 292 -14.04 11.13 -5.36
C TYR A 292 -15.58 11.02 -5.33
N GLU A 293 -16.31 11.75 -6.17
CA GLU A 293 -17.78 11.73 -6.22
C GLU A 293 -18.34 10.37 -6.61
N LYS A 294 -17.65 9.67 -7.53
CA LYS A 294 -17.97 8.28 -7.85
C LYS A 294 -17.86 7.40 -6.60
N ARG A 295 -16.78 7.56 -5.81
CA ARG A 295 -16.63 6.80 -4.56
C ARG A 295 -17.70 7.12 -3.54
N VAL A 296 -18.11 8.39 -3.40
CA VAL A 296 -19.24 8.76 -2.53
C VAL A 296 -20.52 8.05 -2.96
N THR A 297 -20.80 8.04 -4.26
CA THR A 297 -21.97 7.33 -4.82
C THR A 297 -21.91 5.82 -4.56
N GLU A 298 -20.74 5.21 -4.67
CA GLU A 298 -20.53 3.80 -4.34
C GLU A 298 -20.75 3.50 -2.85
N VAL A 299 -20.30 4.38 -1.95
CA VAL A 299 -20.52 4.26 -0.50
C VAL A 299 -22.01 4.38 -0.18
N ASP A 300 -22.69 5.38 -0.73
CA ASP A 300 -24.14 5.56 -0.55
C ASP A 300 -24.93 4.38 -1.11
N GLY A 301 -24.56 3.89 -2.29
CA GLY A 301 -25.15 2.70 -2.89
C GLY A 301 -24.98 1.48 -1.99
N ALA A 302 -23.77 1.25 -1.48
CA ALA A 302 -23.49 0.15 -0.55
C ALA A 302 -24.32 0.28 0.75
N MET A 303 -24.42 1.49 1.32
CA MET A 303 -25.24 1.75 2.52
C MET A 303 -26.73 1.47 2.28
N ARG A 304 -27.27 1.82 1.11
CA ARG A 304 -28.68 1.54 0.74
C ARG A 304 -28.94 0.06 0.51
N SER A 305 -28.00 -0.64 -0.13
CA SER A 305 -28.10 -2.08 -0.41
C SER A 305 -27.85 -2.95 0.83
N MET A 306 -27.29 -2.38 1.90
CA MET A 306 -27.05 -3.09 3.14
C MET A 306 -28.37 -3.43 3.84
N ARG A 307 -28.53 -4.71 4.21
CA ARG A 307 -29.69 -5.20 4.95
C ARG A 307 -29.80 -4.50 6.31
N ASP A 308 -31.01 -4.24 6.77
CA ASP A 308 -31.28 -3.69 8.11
C ASP A 308 -31.23 -4.80 9.18
N ASP A 309 -30.16 -5.60 9.18
CA ASP A 309 -30.00 -6.75 10.08
C ASP A 309 -28.78 -6.53 10.98
N LEU A 310 -29.02 -6.13 12.23
CA LEU A 310 -28.01 -5.91 13.28
C LEU A 310 -27.04 -7.11 13.43
N GLY A 311 -27.55 -8.34 13.29
CA GLY A 311 -26.76 -9.57 13.39
C GLY A 311 -25.75 -9.71 12.25
N TYR A 312 -26.13 -9.33 11.02
CA TYR A 312 -25.20 -9.30 9.89
C TYR A 312 -24.05 -8.30 10.12
N TYR A 313 -24.31 -7.15 10.75
CA TYR A 313 -23.24 -6.19 11.08
C TYR A 313 -22.28 -6.78 12.11
N MET A 314 -22.79 -7.35 13.21
CA MET A 314 -21.97 -7.95 14.25
C MET A 314 -21.08 -9.07 13.70
N ASP A 315 -21.63 -9.95 12.87
CA ASP A 315 -20.85 -11.01 12.21
C ASP A 315 -19.69 -10.46 11.35
N VAL A 316 -19.91 -9.35 10.65
CA VAL A 316 -18.89 -8.74 9.77
C VAL A 316 -17.85 -7.96 10.59
N PHE A 317 -18.25 -7.31 11.68
CA PHE A 317 -17.34 -6.63 12.61
C PHE A 317 -16.51 -7.60 13.45
N ASP A 318 -17.11 -8.72 13.89
CA ASP A 318 -16.46 -9.75 14.69
C ASP A 318 -15.55 -10.67 13.87
N ASN A 319 -15.67 -10.63 12.54
CA ASN A 319 -14.75 -11.33 11.64
C ASN A 319 -13.34 -10.72 11.70
N GLN A 320 -12.38 -11.56 12.08
CA GLN A 320 -11.00 -11.16 12.36
C GLN A 320 -10.20 -10.81 11.09
N SER A 321 -10.52 -11.33 9.91
CA SER A 321 -9.70 -11.04 8.71
C SER A 321 -10.38 -11.26 7.37
N GLU A 322 -11.61 -11.77 7.35
CA GLU A 322 -12.29 -12.14 6.13
C GLU A 322 -13.33 -11.10 5.73
N TRP A 323 -13.16 -10.50 4.55
CA TRP A 323 -14.22 -9.74 3.92
C TRP A 323 -15.16 -10.69 3.17
N ARG A 324 -16.48 -10.51 3.31
CA ARG A 324 -17.44 -11.34 2.56
C ARG A 324 -17.34 -11.02 1.06
N LYS A 325 -17.78 -11.99 0.25
CA LYS A 325 -17.62 -12.04 -1.22
C LYS A 325 -18.39 -10.94 -1.98
N ASP A 326 -19.22 -10.13 -1.31
CA ASP A 326 -20.27 -9.30 -1.90
C ASP A 326 -19.80 -7.93 -2.46
N ASP A 327 -18.50 -7.66 -2.52
CA ASP A 327 -17.89 -6.44 -3.08
C ASP A 327 -18.34 -5.11 -2.44
N THR A 328 -19.28 -5.13 -1.49
CA THR A 328 -19.76 -3.95 -0.75
C THR A 328 -18.97 -3.72 0.52
N THR A 329 -18.42 -4.79 1.12
CA THR A 329 -17.66 -4.73 2.39
C THR A 329 -16.51 -3.71 2.31
N HIS A 330 -15.72 -3.70 1.23
CA HIS A 330 -14.59 -2.76 1.08
C HIS A 330 -14.99 -1.29 0.91
N LYS A 331 -16.29 -1.01 0.71
CA LYS A 331 -16.85 0.34 0.59
C LYS A 331 -17.15 0.92 1.98
N LEU A 332 -17.56 0.07 2.91
CA LEU A 332 -18.06 0.46 4.23
C LEU A 332 -17.09 0.12 5.36
N MET A 333 -16.19 -0.83 5.12
CA MET A 333 -15.28 -1.37 6.10
C MET A 333 -13.82 -1.22 5.65
N LYS A 334 -12.96 -0.93 6.61
CA LYS A 334 -11.52 -0.97 6.51
C LYS A 334 -10.95 -2.03 7.44
N LEU A 335 -9.86 -2.62 7.01
CA LEU A 335 -9.09 -3.54 7.83
C LEU A 335 -8.18 -2.74 8.74
N VAL A 336 -8.14 -3.12 10.01
CA VAL A 336 -7.17 -2.61 10.97
C VAL A 336 -6.52 -3.77 11.70
N TYR A 337 -5.25 -3.61 12.06
CA TYR A 337 -4.60 -4.49 13.02
C TYR A 337 -4.34 -3.71 14.30
N CYS A 338 -4.64 -4.34 15.43
CA CYS A 338 -4.50 -3.75 16.75
C CYS A 338 -3.97 -4.78 17.75
N GLN A 339 -3.35 -4.30 18.82
CA GLN A 339 -2.93 -5.14 19.93
C GLN A 339 -4.13 -5.35 20.87
N VAL A 340 -4.51 -6.61 21.08
CA VAL A 340 -5.57 -7.00 22.00
C VAL A 340 -5.01 -8.05 22.94
N LYS A 341 -4.94 -7.74 24.25
CA LYS A 341 -4.42 -8.65 25.28
C LYS A 341 -3.07 -9.27 24.90
N ASP A 342 -2.14 -8.42 24.46
CA ASP A 342 -0.78 -8.80 24.02
C ASP A 342 -0.72 -9.73 22.81
N LYS A 343 -1.83 -9.86 22.07
CA LYS A 343 -1.88 -10.55 20.78
C LYS A 343 -2.20 -9.56 19.68
N PHE A 344 -1.56 -9.76 18.54
CA PHE A 344 -1.91 -9.05 17.31
C PHE A 344 -3.19 -9.65 16.75
N GLU A 345 -4.23 -8.83 16.68
CA GLU A 345 -5.50 -9.21 16.07
C GLU A 345 -5.81 -8.27 14.92
N CYS A 346 -6.33 -8.85 13.85
CA CYS A 346 -6.91 -8.11 12.75
C CYS A 346 -8.42 -7.97 13.00
N ARG A 347 -8.99 -6.83 12.63
CA ARG A 347 -10.41 -6.52 12.81
C ARG A 347 -10.93 -5.67 11.68
N ASN A 348 -12.21 -5.80 11.38
CA ASN A 348 -12.91 -4.86 10.51
C ASN A 348 -13.40 -3.66 11.34
N ARG A 349 -13.17 -2.45 10.84
CA ARG A 349 -13.74 -1.21 11.36
C ARG A 349 -14.47 -0.47 10.26
N VAL A 350 -15.40 0.39 10.63
CA VAL A 350 -16.04 1.31 9.69
C VAL A 350 -15.00 2.16 8.97
N THR A 351 -15.19 2.38 7.68
CA THR A 351 -14.23 3.10 6.84
C THR A 351 -14.14 4.59 7.20
N SER A 352 -15.29 5.21 7.50
CA SER A 352 -15.41 6.66 7.66
C SER A 352 -16.43 7.07 8.75
N ILE A 353 -16.35 8.33 9.17
CA ILE A 353 -17.29 8.93 10.14
C ILE A 353 -18.72 8.93 9.58
N TYR A 354 -18.87 9.24 8.29
CA TYR A 354 -20.17 9.19 7.61
C TYR A 354 -20.79 7.79 7.68
N VAL A 355 -20.04 6.74 7.33
CA VAL A 355 -20.54 5.36 7.39
C VAL A 355 -20.92 5.00 8.83
N GLN A 356 -20.11 5.38 9.82
CA GLN A 356 -20.44 5.15 11.22
C GLN A 356 -21.77 5.81 11.62
N ALA A 357 -21.96 7.08 11.26
CA ALA A 357 -23.16 7.83 11.58
C ALA A 357 -24.41 7.23 10.92
N GLU A 358 -24.32 6.81 9.66
CA GLU A 358 -25.44 6.18 8.95
C GLU A 358 -25.79 4.80 9.52
N LEU A 359 -24.79 4.02 9.95
CA LEU A 359 -25.03 2.75 10.65
C LEU A 359 -25.76 2.96 11.97
N VAL A 360 -25.37 3.96 12.76
CA VAL A 360 -26.07 4.31 14.02
C VAL A 360 -27.52 4.73 13.74
N LYS A 361 -27.77 5.52 12.70
CA LYS A 361 -29.14 5.91 12.31
C LYS A 361 -30.00 4.72 11.88
N LYS A 362 -29.44 3.79 11.10
CA LYS A 362 -30.15 2.59 10.65
C LYS A 362 -30.50 1.67 11.82
N THR A 363 -29.57 1.43 12.72
CA THR A 363 -29.80 0.59 13.90
C THR A 363 -30.83 1.17 14.85
N ALA A 364 -30.83 2.50 15.05
CA ALA A 364 -31.86 3.18 15.84
C ALA A 364 -33.28 3.07 15.26
N ARG A 365 -33.42 2.99 13.92
CA ARG A 365 -34.71 2.82 13.23
C ARG A 365 -35.23 1.38 13.23
N GLY A 366 -34.35 0.40 13.48
CA GLY A 366 -34.67 -1.03 13.51
C GLY A 366 -35.03 -1.60 14.89
N THR A 367 -34.96 -0.77 15.94
CA THR A 367 -35.40 -1.14 17.30
C THR A 367 -36.93 -0.93 17.42
N PRO A 368 -37.71 -1.96 17.84
CA PRO A 368 -39.17 -1.87 18.01
C PRO A 368 -39.65 -0.76 18.95
#